data_AF-A0A259MU54-F1
#
_entry.id   AF-A0A259MU54-F1
#
_cell.length_a   1.000
_cell.length_b   1.000
_cell.length_c   1.000
_cell.angle_alpha   90.00
_cell.angle_beta   90.00
_cell.angle_gamma   90.00
#
_symmetry.space_group_name_H-M   'P 1'
#
loop_
_entity.id
_entity.type
_entity.pdbx_description
1 polymer ?
#
loop_
_entity_poly.entity_id
_entity_poly.type
_entity_poly.pdbx_seq_one_letter_code
_entity_poly.pdbx_strand_id
1 'polypeptide(L)'
;MYRIILRSVGNPDFGQDPYQPMSPTEEIMVDTLQQAAEAARAYIVRHDLGGGNFPSPRVVKGGQVVARISYNGRIWLPPDGGWRDSDADDWRRWREAPG
;
A
#
# COMPACT_ATOMS: atom_id res chain seq x y z
N MET A 1 14.57 9.18 -6.44
CA MET A 1 13.87 8.99 -5.15
C MET A 1 12.38 8.80 -5.37
N TYR A 2 11.82 7.84 -4.65
CA TYR A 2 10.41 7.52 -4.55
C TYR A 2 9.95 7.83 -3.12
N ARG A 3 8.65 8.07 -2.98
CA ARG A 3 7.99 8.36 -1.72
C ARG A 3 6.89 7.34 -1.51
N ILE A 4 6.86 6.72 -0.35
CA ILE A 4 5.80 5.77 0.03
C ILE A 4 5.14 6.25 1.32
N ILE A 5 3.81 6.19 1.36
CA ILE A 5 3.01 6.48 2.55
C ILE A 5 2.41 5.16 3.01
N LEU A 6 2.79 4.74 4.21
CA LEU A 6 2.35 3.52 4.87
C LEU A 6 1.36 3.89 5.96
N ARG A 7 0.20 3.24 5.96
CA ARG A 7 -0.81 3.38 7.01
C ARG A 7 -1.48 2.04 7.22
N SER A 8 -2.18 1.88 8.34
CA SER A 8 -3.08 0.76 8.57
C SER A 8 -4.46 1.26 8.97
N VAL A 9 -5.45 0.41 8.78
CA VAL A 9 -6.84 0.68 9.17
C VAL A 9 -7.44 -0.52 9.90
N GLY A 10 -8.60 -0.36 10.54
CA GLY A 10 -9.33 -1.49 11.12
C GLY A 10 -9.71 -2.52 10.06
N ASN A 11 -9.67 -3.81 10.42
CA ASN A 11 -10.07 -4.90 9.55
C ASN A 11 -11.61 -4.99 9.43
N PRO A 12 -12.19 -4.77 8.24
CA PRO A 12 -13.61 -5.03 8.04
C PRO A 12 -13.98 -6.51 8.22
N ASP A 13 -13.04 -7.42 7.94
CA ASP A 13 -13.25 -8.87 8.07
C ASP A 13 -13.48 -9.27 9.55
N PHE A 14 -13.09 -8.42 10.51
CA PHE A 14 -13.35 -8.58 11.95
C PHE A 14 -14.40 -7.58 12.48
N GLY A 15 -15.13 -6.88 11.61
CA GLY A 15 -16.10 -5.86 12.00
C GLY A 15 -15.50 -4.59 12.59
N GLN A 16 -14.21 -4.35 12.38
CA GLN A 16 -13.53 -3.11 12.79
C GLN A 16 -13.78 -1.99 11.75
N ASP A 17 -13.62 -0.74 12.18
CA ASP A 17 -13.82 0.43 11.32
C ASP A 17 -12.67 0.57 10.27
N PRO A 18 -12.95 0.47 8.95
CA PRO A 18 -11.95 0.64 7.89
C PRO A 18 -11.35 2.05 7.78
N TYR A 19 -11.85 3.02 8.54
CA TYR A 19 -11.31 4.38 8.58
C TYR A 19 -10.54 4.66 9.87
N GLN A 20 -10.61 3.77 10.85
CA GLN A 20 -9.88 3.91 12.10
C GLN A 20 -8.41 3.51 11.89
N PRO A 21 -7.44 4.43 12.10
CA PRO A 21 -6.03 4.09 12.01
C PRO A 21 -5.63 3.09 13.12
N MET A 22 -4.96 2.00 12.76
CA MET A 22 -4.51 0.98 13.71
C MET A 22 -3.02 1.11 14.07
N SER A 23 -2.29 1.93 13.33
CA SER A 23 -0.88 2.26 13.57
C SER A 23 -0.55 3.64 12.99
N PRO A 24 0.57 4.26 13.43
CA PRO A 24 0.99 5.56 12.93
C PRO A 24 1.20 5.54 11.41
N THR A 25 0.83 6.63 10.74
CA THR A 25 1.17 6.81 9.32
C THR A 25 2.66 7.12 9.20
N GLU A 26 3.37 6.40 8.33
CA GLU A 26 4.79 6.60 8.05
C GLU A 26 4.97 7.05 6.59
N GLU A 27 5.75 8.12 6.39
CA GLU A 27 6.18 8.57 5.07
C GLU A 27 7.67 8.32 4.92
N ILE A 28 8.05 7.53 3.92
CA ILE A 28 9.42 7.05 3.73
C ILE A 28 9.90 7.42 2.32
N MET A 29 11.12 7.94 2.25
CA MET A 29 11.81 8.21 0.99
C MET A 29 12.79 7.06 0.69
N VAL A 30 12.74 6.53 -0.53
CA VAL A 30 13.58 5.39 -0.96
C VAL A 30 14.11 5.63 -2.37
N ASP A 31 15.17 4.92 -2.76
CA ASP A 31 15.80 5.09 -4.06
C ASP A 31 15.27 4.11 -5.12
N THR A 32 14.70 2.98 -4.68
CA THR A 32 14.17 1.95 -5.58
C THR A 32 12.77 1.48 -5.17
N LEU A 33 12.02 0.93 -6.13
CA LEU A 33 10.72 0.27 -5.84
C LEU A 33 10.89 -0.95 -4.93
N GLN A 34 12.04 -1.63 -5.00
CA GLN A 34 12.35 -2.77 -4.15
C GLN A 34 12.46 -2.35 -2.68
N GLN A 35 13.15 -1.26 -2.40
CA GLN A 35 13.21 -0.66 -1.06
C GLN A 35 11.83 -0.21 -0.57
N ALA A 36 10.97 0.28 -1.47
CA ALA A 36 9.59 0.61 -1.12
C ALA A 36 8.82 -0.64 -0.65
N ALA A 37 8.97 -1.76 -1.35
CA ALA A 37 8.36 -3.04 -0.98
C ALA A 37 8.93 -3.61 0.33
N GLU A 38 10.24 -3.46 0.56
CA GLU A 38 10.89 -3.83 1.83
C GLU A 38 10.38 -2.98 2.99
N ALA A 39 10.25 -1.66 2.81
CA ALA A 39 9.70 -0.76 3.81
C ALA A 39 8.24 -1.12 4.16
N ALA A 40 7.42 -1.43 3.15
CA ALA A 40 6.05 -1.91 3.37
C ALA A 40 6.02 -3.21 4.20
N ARG A 41 6.85 -4.21 3.87
CA ARG A 41 6.93 -5.46 4.64
C ARG A 41 7.43 -5.24 6.06
N ALA A 42 8.44 -4.39 6.25
CA ALA A 42 8.96 -4.06 7.57
C ALA A 42 7.89 -3.40 8.45
N TYR A 43 7.09 -2.51 7.88
CA TYR A 43 5.96 -1.87 8.57
C TYR A 43 4.87 -2.89 8.95
N ILE A 44 4.51 -3.78 8.02
CA ILE A 44 3.54 -4.87 8.29
C ILE A 44 3.99 -5.73 9.47
N VAL A 45 5.25 -6.17 9.47
CA VAL A 45 5.80 -7.01 10.55
C VAL A 45 5.86 -6.26 11.88
N ARG A 46 6.28 -4.99 11.86
CA ARG A 46 6.41 -4.16 13.07
C ARG A 46 5.07 -3.92 13.76
N HIS A 47 4.00 -3.81 12.99
CA HIS A 47 2.65 -3.52 13.48
C HIS A 47 1.71 -4.72 13.48
N ASP A 48 2.22 -5.93 13.23
CA ASP A 48 1.46 -7.19 13.19
C ASP A 48 0.20 -7.11 12.32
N LEU A 49 0.36 -6.59 11.09
CA LEU A 49 -0.76 -6.31 10.19
C LEU A 49 -1.10 -7.49 9.28
N GLY A 50 -2.41 -7.72 9.10
CA GLY A 50 -2.94 -8.57 8.04
C GLY A 50 -3.29 -7.80 6.77
N GLY A 51 -3.53 -8.52 5.67
CA GLY A 51 -3.95 -7.92 4.39
C GLY A 51 -5.28 -7.16 4.44
N GLY A 52 -6.13 -7.40 5.44
CA GLY A 52 -7.38 -6.66 5.68
C GLY A 52 -7.19 -5.31 6.38
N ASN A 53 -6.01 -5.06 6.95
CA ASN A 53 -5.68 -3.87 7.75
C ASN A 53 -4.59 -3.03 7.10
N PHE A 54 -4.05 -3.47 5.96
CA PHE A 54 -2.97 -2.83 5.25
C PHE A 54 -3.47 -2.36 3.88
N PRO A 55 -4.00 -1.12 3.77
CA PRO A 55 -4.38 -0.56 2.49
C PRO A 55 -3.13 -0.44 1.61
N SER A 56 -3.19 -1.00 0.40
CA SER A 56 -2.05 -1.04 -0.53
C SER A 56 -1.44 0.35 -0.72
N PRO A 57 -0.20 0.61 -0.25
CA PRO A 57 0.40 1.92 -0.30
C PRO A 57 0.71 2.34 -1.74
N ARG A 58 0.62 3.65 -1.98
CA ARG A 58 0.99 4.29 -3.25
C ARG A 58 2.47 4.66 -3.19
N VAL A 59 3.21 4.30 -4.23
CA VAL A 59 4.60 4.73 -4.44
C VAL A 59 4.58 5.88 -5.44
N VAL A 60 5.08 7.04 -5.02
CA VAL A 60 5.03 8.30 -5.75
C VAL A 60 6.44 8.72 -6.18
N LYS A 61 6.59 9.19 -7.41
CA LYS A 61 7.83 9.82 -7.92
C LYS A 61 7.46 11.07 -8.71
N GLY A 62 8.04 12.21 -8.36
CA GLY A 62 7.76 13.48 -9.05
C GLY A 62 6.27 13.87 -9.04
N GLY A 63 5.54 13.53 -7.96
CA GLY A 63 4.10 13.80 -7.84
C GLY A 63 3.18 12.77 -8.51
N GLN A 64 3.72 11.83 -9.28
CA GLN A 64 2.92 10.79 -9.95
C GLN A 64 3.00 9.46 -9.21
N VAL A 65 1.87 8.74 -9.11
CA VAL A 65 1.87 7.36 -8.63
C VAL A 65 2.52 6.48 -9.71
N VAL A 66 3.60 5.82 -9.35
CA VAL A 66 4.40 4.99 -10.27
C VAL A 66 4.35 3.50 -9.93
N ALA A 67 3.90 3.15 -8.72
CA ALA A 67 3.64 1.77 -8.33
C ALA A 67 2.69 1.68 -7.14
N ARG A 68 2.19 0.47 -6.89
CA ARG A 68 1.55 0.08 -5.63
C ARG A 68 2.20 -1.17 -5.08
N ILE A 69 2.07 -1.39 -3.78
CA ILE A 69 2.57 -2.61 -3.13
C ILE A 69 1.41 -3.33 -2.46
N SER A 70 1.25 -4.63 -2.70
CA SER A 70 0.31 -5.46 -1.94
C SER A 70 0.95 -5.96 -0.64
N TYR A 71 0.13 -6.48 0.28
CA TYR A 71 0.59 -6.93 1.60
C TYR A 71 1.78 -7.93 1.53
N ASN A 72 1.80 -8.80 0.52
CA ASN A 72 2.87 -9.79 0.31
C ASN A 72 4.16 -9.19 -0.29
N GLY A 73 4.21 -7.88 -0.52
CA GLY A 73 5.35 -7.17 -1.11
C GLY A 73 5.38 -7.17 -2.64
N ARG A 74 4.36 -7.69 -3.34
CA ARG A 74 4.30 -7.61 -4.81
C ARG A 74 4.13 -6.16 -5.25
N ILE A 75 4.94 -5.76 -6.21
CA ILE A 75 4.93 -4.43 -6.82
C ILE A 75 4.02 -4.47 -8.06
N TRP A 76 3.05 -3.58 -8.09
CA TRP A 76 2.13 -3.38 -9.22
C TRP A 76 2.51 -2.11 -9.95
N LEU A 77 2.87 -2.24 -11.22
CA LEU A 77 3.10 -1.12 -12.12
C LEU A 77 1.76 -0.63 -12.68
N PRO A 78 1.66 0.66 -13.07
CA PRO A 78 0.46 1.17 -13.72
C PRO A 78 0.09 0.34 -14.96
N PRO A 79 -1.21 0.10 -15.20
CA PRO A 79 -1.68 -0.42 -16.48
C PRO A 79 -1.43 0.61 -17.61
N ASP A 80 -1.55 0.18 -18.86
CA ASP A 80 -1.49 1.08 -20.01
C ASP A 80 -2.51 2.23 -19.84
N GLY A 81 -2.03 3.47 -19.81
CA GLY A 81 -2.83 4.67 -19.50
C GLY A 81 -2.67 5.25 -18.09
N GLY A 82 -1.87 4.61 -17.22
CA GLY A 82 -1.53 5.13 -15.90
C GLY A 82 -2.53 4.77 -14.79
N TRP A 83 -2.20 5.14 -13.55
CA TRP A 83 -3.13 5.08 -12.42
C TRP A 83 -4.03 6.32 -12.44
N ARG A 84 -5.36 6.14 -12.36
CA ARG A 84 -6.27 7.27 -12.13
C ARG A 84 -6.28 7.62 -10.64
N ASP A 85 -6.50 8.89 -10.31
CA ASP A 85 -6.66 9.33 -8.92
C ASP A 85 -7.82 8.61 -8.20
N SER A 86 -8.84 8.19 -8.96
CA SER A 86 -9.98 7.41 -8.48
C SER A 86 -9.70 5.92 -8.30
N ASP A 87 -8.61 5.37 -8.85
CA ASP A 87 -8.34 3.92 -8.79
C ASP A 87 -7.89 3.46 -7.40
N ALA A 88 -7.92 4.34 -6.42
CA ALA A 88 -6.82 4.43 -5.48
C ALA A 88 -7.14 4.19 -4.00
N ASP A 89 -8.36 3.76 -3.66
CA ASP A 89 -8.67 3.31 -2.30
C ASP A 89 -9.47 2.01 -2.23
N ASP A 90 -9.84 1.40 -3.36
CA ASP A 90 -10.43 0.07 -3.36
C ASP A 90 -9.34 -1.02 -3.29
N TRP A 91 -8.66 -1.09 -2.15
CA TRP A 91 -7.65 -2.11 -1.85
C TRP A 91 -8.23 -3.54 -1.94
N ARG A 92 -9.56 -3.70 -1.86
CA ARG A 92 -10.23 -5.00 -2.04
C ARG A 92 -10.03 -5.55 -3.45
N ARG A 93 -10.00 -4.68 -4.47
CA ARG A 93 -9.77 -5.06 -5.87
C ARG A 93 -8.39 -5.68 -6.11
N TRP A 94 -7.43 -5.42 -5.23
CA TRP A 94 -6.05 -5.89 -5.34
C TRP A 94 -5.74 -7.09 -4.43
N ARG A 95 -6.75 -7.65 -3.72
CA ARG A 95 -6.60 -8.88 -2.92
C ARG A 95 -6.44 -10.14 -3.79
N GLU A 96 -6.99 -10.14 -5.01
CA GLU A 96 -7.24 -11.39 -5.76
C GLU A 96 -6.95 -11.31 -7.27
N ALA A 97 -6.10 -10.39 -7.75
CA ALA A 97 -5.75 -10.41 -9.17
C ALA A 97 -4.99 -11.72 -9.50
N PRO A 98 -5.55 -12.61 -10.36
CA PRO A 98 -4.87 -13.84 -10.73
C PRO A 98 -3.55 -13.52 -11.42
N GLY A 99 -2.55 -14.36 -11.15
CA GLY A 99 -1.18 -14.23 -11.65
C GLY A 99 -1.07 -14.21 -13.15
#